data_AF-A0A4S8N1L7-F1
#
_entry.id   AF-A0A4S8N1L7-F1
#
_cell.length_a   1.000
_cell.length_b   1.000
_cell.length_c   1.000
_cell.angle_alpha   90.00
_cell.angle_beta   90.00
_cell.angle_gamma   90.00
#
_symmetry.space_group_name_H-M   'P 1'
#
loop_
_entity.id
_entity.type
_entity.pdbx_description
1 polymer ?
#
loop_
_entity_poly.entity_id
_entity_poly.type
_entity_poly.pdbx_seq_one_letter_code
_entity_poly.pdbx_strand_id
1 'polypeptide(L)' 'MREPASLETDARQVRAFWEELGLPGLMDLHVHFLPPGIQRAVWAVFDEAGPKIGRPWPIRYRRSPEERVALLREFGVR' A
#
# COMPACT_ATOMS: atom_id res chain seq x y z
N MET A 1 -2.69 -19.21 9.01
CA MET A 1 -2.18 -17.96 8.41
C MET A 1 -2.15 -16.90 9.50
N ARG A 2 -1.06 -16.12 9.59
CA ARG A 2 -0.99 -14.98 10.53
C ARG A 2 -2.01 -13.92 10.09
N GLU A 3 -2.74 -13.33 11.02
CA GLU A 3 -3.61 -12.19 10.69
C GLU A 3 -2.77 -11.07 10.06
N PRO A 4 -3.30 -10.43 9.00
CA PRO A 4 -2.57 -9.38 8.33
C PRO A 4 -2.49 -8.16 9.26
N ALA A 5 -1.26 -7.72 9.59
CA ALA A 5 -1.00 -6.61 10.51
C ALA A 5 -1.72 -5.32 10.09
N SER A 6 -2.09 -4.44 11.03
CA SER A 6 -2.74 -3.17 10.69
C SER A 6 -1.81 -2.28 9.85
N LEU A 7 -2.38 -1.38 9.04
CA LEU A 7 -1.58 -0.41 8.26
C LEU A 7 -0.66 0.45 9.14
N GLU A 8 -1.09 0.75 10.37
CA GLU A 8 -0.26 1.44 11.36
C GLU A 8 0.94 0.58 11.81
N THR A 9 0.73 -0.72 12.01
CA THR A 9 1.81 -1.66 12.32
C THR A 9 2.76 -1.79 11.14
N ASP A 10 2.24 -1.89 9.92
CA ASP A 10 3.04 -1.91 8.69
C ASP A 10 3.89 -0.63 8.60
N ALA A 11 3.29 0.55 8.84
CA ALA A 11 3.98 1.83 8.79
C ALA A 11 5.12 1.92 9.81
N ARG A 12 4.88 1.50 11.06
CA ARG A 12 5.92 1.44 12.10
C ARG A 12 7.06 0.50 11.72
N GLN A 13 6.76 -0.66 11.15
CA GLN A 13 7.77 -1.64 10.75
C GLN A 13 8.62 -1.12 9.58
N VAL A 14 8.00 -0.50 8.58
CA VAL A 14 8.72 0.11 7.45
C VAL A 14 9.62 1.24 7.91
N ARG A 15 9.16 2.10 8.83
CA ARG A 15 9.99 3.17 9.41
C ARG A 15 11.22 2.63 10.11
N ALA A 16 11.03 1.71 11.05
CA ALA A 16 12.13 1.11 11.79
C ALA A 16 13.20 0.54 10.83
N PHE A 17 12.77 -0.13 9.76
CA PHE A 17 13.67 -0.71 8.77
C PHE A 17 14.59 0.31 8.08
N TRP A 18 14.07 1.44 7.58
CA TRP A 18 14.92 2.41 6.88
C TRP A 18 15.63 3.40 7.82
N GLU A 19 15.08 3.65 9.01
CA GLU A 19 15.70 4.49 10.02
C GLU A 19 16.99 3.86 10.56
N GLU A 20 17.03 2.52 10.72
CA GLU A 20 18.25 1.77 11.08
C GLU A 20 19.39 1.92 10.04
N LEU A 21 19.05 2.27 8.80
CA LEU A 21 20.03 2.53 7.72
C LEU A 21 20.54 3.98 7.72
N GLY A 22 20.06 4.84 8.62
CA GLY A 22 20.42 6.27 8.67
C GLY A 22 19.92 7.08 7.48
N LEU A 23 18.91 6.58 6.75
CA LEU A 23 18.33 7.26 5.60
C LEU A 23 17.42 8.41 6.05
N PRO A 24 17.23 9.46 5.23
CA PRO A 24 16.27 10.50 5.56
C PRO A 24 14.84 10.02 5.34
N GLY A 25 14.56 9.16 4.38
CA GLY A 25 13.20 8.68 4.12
C GLY A 25 13.13 7.87 2.84
N LEU A 26 11.90 7.62 2.40
CA LEU A 26 11.62 6.83 1.20
C LEU A 26 11.19 7.73 0.04
N MET A 27 11.50 7.30 -1.18
CA MET A 27 10.97 7.85 -2.40
C MET A 27 10.10 6.80 -3.07
N ASP A 28 8.87 7.17 -3.44
CA ASP A 28 8.01 6.34 -4.28
C ASP A 28 8.19 6.75 -5.75
N LEU A 29 8.68 5.82 -6.58
CA LEU A 29 8.89 6.04 -8.01
C LEU A 29 7.66 5.69 -8.86
N HIS A 30 6.66 5.03 -8.28
CA HIS A 30 5.57 4.45 -9.05
C HIS A 30 4.26 4.47 -8.28
N VAL A 31 3.45 5.51 -8.52
CA VAL A 31 2.12 5.66 -7.95
C VAL A 31 1.09 5.95 -9.03
N HIS A 32 -0.11 5.39 -8.88
CA HIS A 32 -1.23 5.64 -9.77
C HIS A 32 -2.45 6.17 -9.01
N PHE A 33 -3.01 7.27 -9.52
CA PHE A 33 -4.34 7.74 -9.18
C PHE A 33 -5.19 7.66 -10.45
N LEU A 34 -6.20 6.79 -10.42
CA LEU A 34 -7.03 6.50 -11.58
C LEU A 34 -8.40 7.17 -11.40
N PRO A 35 -9.09 7.53 -12.50
CA PRO A 35 -10.49 7.95 -12.42
C PRO A 35 -11.34 6.89 -11.70
N PRO A 36 -12.40 7.27 -10.95
CA PRO A 36 -13.11 6.34 -10.06
C PRO A 36 -13.63 5.07 -10.74
N GLY A 37 -14.10 5.16 -11.99
CA GLY A 37 -14.57 3.99 -12.76
C GLY A 37 -13.44 2.99 -13.05
N ILE A 38 -12.28 3.50 -13.47
CA ILE A 38 -11.11 2.68 -13.77
C ILE A 38 -10.52 2.09 -12.49
N GLN A 39 -10.47 2.87 -11.40
CA GLN A 39 -9.99 2.38 -10.11
C GLN A 39 -10.82 1.19 -9.60
N ARG A 40 -12.16 1.26 -9.71
CA ARG A 40 -13.03 0.14 -9.36
C ARG A 40 -12.79 -1.10 -10.23
N ALA A 41 -12.60 -0.91 -11.54
CA ALA A 41 -12.31 -2.03 -12.44
C ALA A 41 -10.97 -2.71 -12.09
N VAL A 42 -9.92 -1.94 -11.81
CA VAL A 42 -8.63 -2.48 -11.35
C VAL A 42 -8.78 -3.23 -10.03
N TRP A 43 -9.51 -2.67 -9.07
CA TRP A 43 -9.78 -3.33 -7.79
C TRP A 43 -10.52 -4.67 -7.94
N ALA A 44 -11.47 -4.78 -8.87
CA ALA A 44 -12.16 -6.03 -9.15
C ALA A 44 -11.20 -7.13 -9.64
N VAL A 45 -10.20 -6.77 -10.48
CA VAL A 45 -9.17 -7.72 -10.93
C VAL A 45 -8.37 -8.31 -9.75
N PHE A 46 -8.07 -7.50 -8.73
CA PHE A 46 -7.38 -7.95 -7.53
C PHE A 46 -8.28 -8.75 -6.58
N ASP A 47 -9.57 -8.44 -6.51
CA ASP A 47 -10.55 -9.17 -5.69
C ASP A 47 -10.76 -10.60 -6.18
N GLU A 48 -10.70 -10.82 -7.49
CA GLU A 48 -10.84 -12.14 -8.10
C GLU A 48 -9.61 -13.04 -7.88
N ALA A 49 -8.51 -12.49 -7.33
CA ALA A 49 -7.27 -13.20 -6.98
C ALA A 49 -6.86 -14.27 -8.02
N GLY A 50 -7.04 -13.94 -9.30
CA GLY A 50 -7.08 -14.93 -10.38
C GLY A 50 -5.81 -15.79 -10.47
N PRO A 51 -5.83 -16.86 -11.29
CA PRO A 51 -4.78 -17.90 -11.38
C PRO A 51 -3.36 -17.38 -11.68
N LYS A 52 -3.20 -16.09 -11.97
CA LYS A 52 -1.95 -15.40 -12.28
C LYS A 52 -1.07 -15.11 -11.05
N ILE A 53 -1.64 -14.95 -9.85
CA ILE A 53 -0.87 -14.61 -8.64
C ILE A 53 -0.62 -15.84 -7.76
N GLY A 54 -1.45 -16.89 -7.89
CA GLY A 54 -1.31 -18.14 -7.13
C GLY A 54 -1.54 -18.02 -5.62
N ARG A 55 -1.93 -16.83 -5.13
CA ARG A 55 -2.27 -16.53 -3.74
C ARG A 55 -3.17 -15.29 -3.65
N PRO A 56 -3.93 -15.11 -2.56
CA PRO A 56 -4.65 -13.86 -2.30
C PRO A 56 -3.70 -12.66 -2.30
N TRP A 57 -4.08 -11.58 -3.01
CA TRP A 57 -3.37 -10.30 -3.01
C TRP A 57 -4.37 -9.14 -2.86
N PRO A 58 -4.97 -8.99 -1.66
CA PRO A 58 -6.03 -8.02 -1.45
C PRO A 58 -5.48 -6.58 -1.43
N ILE A 59 -6.24 -5.65 -2.02
CA ILE A 59 -5.98 -4.22 -1.86
C ILE A 59 -6.44 -3.78 -0.47
N ARG A 60 -5.48 -3.55 0.44
CA ARG A 60 -5.75 -3.17 1.84
C ARG A 60 -5.95 -1.67 2.09
N TYR A 61 -5.68 -0.85 1.07
CA TYR A 61 -5.69 0.60 1.12
C TYR A 61 -6.84 1.22 0.29
N ARG A 62 -8.03 0.60 0.31
CA ARG A 62 -9.26 1.13 -0.33
C ARG A 62 -9.78 2.35 0.42
N ARG A 63 -9.06 3.45 0.27
CA ARG A 63 -9.26 4.73 0.94
C ARG A 63 -9.29 5.86 -0.09
N SER A 64 -9.69 7.06 0.32
CA SER A 64 -9.64 8.24 -0.53
C SER A 64 -8.21 8.48 -1.04
N PRO A 65 -8.03 9.22 -2.16
CA PRO A 65 -6.70 9.64 -2.59
C PRO A 65 -5.89 10.32 -1.47
N GLU A 66 -6.52 11.21 -0.71
CA GLU A 66 -5.90 11.98 0.37
C GLU A 66 -5.43 11.07 1.51
N GLU A 67 -6.27 10.14 1.92
CA GLU A 67 -5.94 9.14 2.95
C GLU A 67 -4.80 8.21 2.50
N ARG A 68 -4.74 7.86 1.21
CA ARG A 68 -3.63 7.05 0.67
C ARG A 68 -2.32 7.83 0.65
N VAL A 69 -2.34 9.13 0.33
CA VAL A 69 -1.15 9.97 0.42
C VAL A 69 -0.73 10.16 1.88
N ALA A 70 -1.67 10.33 2.82
CA ALA A 70 -1.36 10.38 4.25
C ALA A 70 -0.68 9.09 4.72
N LEU A 71 -1.17 7.93 4.28
CA LEU A 71 -0.55 6.64 4.56
C LEU A 71 0.89 6.54 3.99
N LEU A 72 1.15 7.04 2.77
CA LEU A 72 2.53 7.10 2.24
C LEU A 72 3.45 7.94 3.13
N ARG A 73 2.95 9.07 3.67
CA ARG A 73 3.70 9.87 4.64
C ARG A 73 3.93 9.12 5.94
N GLU A 74 2.95 8.33 6.41
CA GLU A 74 3.13 7.45 7.58
C GLU A 74 4.23 6.41 7.36
N PHE A 75 4.43 5.91 6.14
CA PHE A 75 5.56 5.03 5.81
C PHE A 75 6.93 5.74 5.77
N GLY A 76 6.95 7.07 5.74
CA GLY A 76 8.18 7.86 5.63
C GLY A 76 8.51 8.32 4.21
N VAL A 77 7.56 8.28 3.28
CA VAL A 77 7.71 8.87 1.94
C VAL A 77 7.69 10.39 2.04
N ARG A 78 8.74 11.06 1.54
CA ARG A 78 8.89 12.53 1.61
C ARG A 78 9.78 13.12 0.53
#